data_AF-A0A7L0VUZ0-F1
#
_entry.id   AF-A0A7L0VUZ0-F1
#
_cell.length_a   1.000
_cell.length_b   1.000
_cell.length_c   1.000
_cell.angle_alpha   90.00
_cell.angle_beta   90.00
_cell.angle_gamma   90.00
#
_symmetry.space_group_name_H-M   'P 1'
#
loop_
_entity.id
_entity.type
_entity.pdbx_description
1 polymer ?
#
loop_
_entity_poly.entity_id
_entity_poly.type
_entity_poly.pdbx_seq_one_letter_code
_entity_poly.pdbx_strand_id
1 'polypeptide(L)'
;KVGHPHPGQPYKGGYFLAFLPDNKEGRKTAVLLKKAFEQGLTFQIKPCNGEERVTWGLIPHKTCWDGGKARNGYPDAQYLHEV
;
A
#
# COMPACT_ATOMS: atom_id res chain seq x y z
N LYS A 1 -0.92 8.31 -18.26
CA LYS A 1 -0.97 8.94 -16.91
C LYS A 1 -2.35 8.67 -16.35
N VAL A 2 -2.47 7.83 -15.33
CA VAL A 2 -3.73 7.71 -14.58
C VAL A 2 -3.78 8.94 -13.68
N GLY A 3 -4.59 9.92 -14.05
CA GLY A 3 -4.77 11.16 -13.29
C GLY A 3 -5.69 10.94 -12.09
N HIS A 4 -5.87 11.98 -11.27
CA HIS A 4 -6.88 11.96 -10.21
C HIS A 4 -8.29 11.80 -10.83
N PRO A 5 -9.20 11.09 -10.16
CA PRO A 5 -10.53 10.85 -10.69
C PRO A 5 -11.31 12.15 -10.94
N HIS A 6 -11.15 13.16 -10.08
CA HIS A 6 -11.72 14.49 -10.29
C HIS A 6 -10.65 15.60 -10.17
N PRO A 7 -10.01 16.00 -11.28
CA PRO A 7 -9.01 17.07 -11.26
C PRO A 7 -9.56 18.37 -10.66
N GLY A 8 -8.80 18.97 -9.74
CA GLY A 8 -9.18 20.22 -9.04
C GLY A 8 -10.00 20.00 -7.76
N GLN A 9 -10.50 18.80 -7.49
CA GLN A 9 -11.18 18.48 -6.24
C GLN A 9 -10.15 18.22 -5.12
N PRO A 10 -10.37 18.72 -3.88
CA PRO A 10 -9.52 18.38 -2.75
C PRO A 10 -9.75 16.92 -2.32
N TYR A 11 -8.69 16.30 -1.81
CA TYR A 11 -8.72 14.95 -1.26
C TYR A 11 -8.23 14.94 0.18
N LYS A 12 -8.69 13.96 0.97
CA LYS A 12 -8.22 13.73 2.34
C LYS A 12 -7.09 12.71 2.37
N GLY A 13 -6.00 13.07 3.05
CA GLY A 13 -4.90 12.16 3.37
C GLY A 13 -5.23 11.19 4.50
N GLY A 14 -4.20 10.51 5.01
CA GLY A 14 -4.32 9.59 6.14
C GLY A 14 -2.98 9.05 6.61
N TYR A 15 -3.02 8.26 7.68
CA TYR A 15 -1.88 7.50 8.18
C TYR A 15 -1.95 6.07 7.67
N PHE A 16 -0.84 5.59 7.11
CA PHE A 16 -0.73 4.26 6.53
C PHE A 16 0.45 3.53 7.17
N LEU A 17 0.20 2.33 7.67
CA LEU A 17 1.20 1.51 8.36
C LEU A 17 1.20 0.11 7.73
N ALA A 18 2.39 -0.43 7.47
CA ALA A 18 2.58 -1.76 6.92
C ALA A 18 3.77 -2.47 7.58
N PHE A 19 3.77 -3.80 7.47
CA PHE A 19 4.71 -4.66 8.18
C PHE A 19 5.46 -5.59 7.23
N LEU A 20 6.77 -5.66 7.42
CA LEU A 20 7.66 -6.60 6.76
C LEU A 20 8.47 -7.34 7.82
N PRO A 21 8.78 -8.63 7.63
CA PRO A 21 9.70 -9.32 8.51
C PRO A 21 11.10 -8.74 8.34
N ASP A 22 11.84 -8.55 9.43
CA ASP A 22 13.23 -8.08 9.38
C ASP A 22 14.19 -9.24 9.05
N ASN A 23 14.05 -9.76 7.83
CA ASN A 23 14.95 -10.74 7.25
C ASN A 23 15.46 -10.25 5.89
N LYS A 24 16.32 -11.05 5.24
CA LYS A 24 16.95 -10.67 3.97
C LYS A 24 15.93 -10.31 2.88
N GLU A 25 14.88 -11.10 2.73
CA GLU A 25 13.87 -10.86 1.69
C GLU A 25 12.96 -9.68 2.06
N GLY A 26 12.53 -9.57 3.32
CA GLY A 26 11.75 -8.41 3.78
C GLY A 26 12.49 -7.08 3.64
N ARG A 27 13.80 -7.03 3.92
CA ARG A 27 14.62 -5.83 3.67
C ARG A 27 14.76 -5.49 2.19
N LYS A 28 14.88 -6.48 1.30
CA LYS A 28 14.87 -6.23 -0.15
C LYS A 28 13.53 -5.65 -0.59
N THR A 29 12.41 -6.25 -0.15
CA THR A 29 11.07 -5.75 -0.42
C THR A 29 10.90 -4.31 0.08
N ALA A 30 11.40 -3.97 1.27
CA ALA A 30 11.35 -2.60 1.80
C ALA A 30 12.04 -1.57 0.88
N VAL A 31 13.19 -1.93 0.28
CA VAL A 31 13.88 -1.07 -0.69
C VAL A 31 13.05 -0.87 -1.96
N LEU A 32 12.39 -1.92 -2.46
CA LEU A 32 11.51 -1.82 -3.63
C LEU A 32 10.27 -0.98 -3.36
N LEU A 33 9.62 -1.17 -2.20
CA LEU A 33 8.48 -0.35 -1.78
C LEU A 33 8.84 1.12 -1.61
N LYS A 34 10.04 1.42 -1.09
CA LYS A 34 10.57 2.79 -1.03
C LYS A 34 10.71 3.41 -2.43
N LYS A 35 11.24 2.66 -3.40
CA LYS A 35 11.33 3.12 -4.80
C LYS A 35 9.94 3.34 -5.41
N ALA A 36 8.99 2.44 -5.14
CA ALA A 36 7.62 2.59 -5.61
C ALA A 36 6.95 3.86 -5.04
N PHE A 37 7.22 4.18 -3.78
CA PHE A 37 6.75 5.42 -3.16
C PHE A 37 7.34 6.66 -3.83
N GLU A 38 8.66 6.68 -4.04
CA GLU A 38 9.36 7.76 -4.75
C GLU A 38 8.86 7.97 -6.19
N GLN A 39 8.37 6.90 -6.83
CA GLN A 39 7.78 6.94 -8.18
C GLN A 39 6.27 7.22 -8.19
N GLY A 40 5.64 7.43 -7.03
CA GLY A 40 4.21 7.71 -6.93
C GLY A 40 3.29 6.50 -7.20
N LEU A 41 3.78 5.27 -7.01
CA LEU A 41 3.05 4.03 -7.27
C LEU A 41 2.37 3.43 -6.04
N THR A 42 2.76 3.87 -4.83
CA THR A 42 2.27 3.29 -3.56
C THR A 42 0.82 3.64 -3.25
N PHE A 43 0.38 4.83 -3.64
CA PHE A 43 -0.94 5.36 -3.29
C PHE A 43 -1.70 5.82 -4.51
N GLN A 44 -3.02 5.89 -4.38
CA GLN A 44 -3.93 6.43 -5.38
C GLN A 44 -5.07 7.20 -4.70
N ILE A 45 -5.69 8.11 -5.43
CA ILE A 45 -6.90 8.80 -4.97
C ILE A 45 -8.12 8.04 -5.46
N LYS A 46 -9.03 7.71 -4.55
CA LYS A 46 -10.30 7.06 -4.86
C LYS A 46 -11.47 7.80 -4.21
N PRO A 47 -12.62 7.91 -4.89
CA PRO A 47 -13.85 8.36 -4.27
C PRO A 47 -14.33 7.32 -3.25
N CYS A 48 -14.63 7.74 -2.04
CA CYS A 48 -15.17 6.92 -0.96
C CYS A 48 -16.22 7.71 -0.20
N ASN A 49 -17.47 7.24 -0.23
CA ASN A 49 -18.62 7.85 0.45
C ASN A 49 -18.79 9.36 0.17
N GLY A 50 -18.62 9.76 -1.10
CA GLY A 50 -18.78 11.17 -1.53
C GLY A 50 -17.54 12.05 -1.33
N GLU A 51 -16.43 11.51 -0.81
CA GLU A 51 -15.19 12.25 -0.61
C GLU A 51 -14.01 11.61 -1.37
N GLU A 52 -13.10 12.42 -1.92
CA GLU A 52 -11.84 11.91 -2.45
C GLU A 52 -10.86 11.61 -1.31
N ARG A 53 -10.28 10.41 -1.31
CA ARG A 53 -9.35 9.97 -0.26
C ARG A 53 -8.13 9.30 -0.86
N VAL A 54 -6.98 9.53 -0.22
CA VAL A 54 -5.78 8.71 -0.46
C VAL A 54 -6.08 7.29 0.02
N THR A 55 -5.74 6.31 -0.80
CA THR A 55 -5.88 4.87 -0.51
C THR A 55 -4.65 4.14 -1.02
N TRP A 56 -4.44 2.89 -0.57
CA TRP A 56 -3.40 2.04 -1.15
C TRP A 56 -3.57 1.91 -2.66
N GLY A 57 -2.45 1.93 -3.37
CA GLY A 57 -2.34 1.68 -4.80
C GLY A 57 -2.56 0.20 -5.15
N LEU A 58 -1.92 -0.25 -6.23
CA LEU A 58 -2.01 -1.64 -6.68
C LEU A 58 -1.05 -2.57 -5.95
N ILE A 59 -0.03 -2.02 -5.29
CA ILE A 59 0.97 -2.81 -4.57
C ILE A 59 0.39 -3.24 -3.22
N PRO A 60 0.25 -4.55 -2.95
CA PRO A 60 -0.33 -5.04 -1.70
C PRO A 60 0.59 -4.72 -0.52
N HIS A 61 0.00 -4.34 0.61
CA HIS A 61 0.72 -4.08 1.85
C HIS A 61 0.13 -4.92 2.99
N LYS A 62 0.99 -5.42 3.89
CA LYS A 62 0.54 -6.11 5.10
C LYS A 62 0.25 -5.10 6.20
N THR A 63 -1.02 -4.80 6.44
CA THR A 63 -1.49 -3.79 7.41
C THR A 63 -1.81 -4.36 8.79
N CYS A 64 -1.69 -5.67 8.97
CA CYS A 64 -1.85 -6.34 10.26
C CYS A 64 -0.64 -7.24 10.54
N TRP A 65 -0.26 -7.38 11.81
CA TRP A 65 0.80 -8.31 12.21
C TRP A 65 0.32 -9.77 12.23
N ASP A 66 -1.00 -9.98 12.37
CA ASP A 66 -1.63 -11.29 12.56
C ASP A 66 -2.83 -11.52 11.63
N GLY A 67 -3.47 -12.69 11.76
CA GLY A 67 -4.72 -13.01 11.04
C GLY A 67 -4.55 -13.48 9.60
N GLY A 68 -3.31 -13.66 9.14
CA GLY A 68 -2.97 -14.20 7.82
C GLY A 68 -3.45 -13.36 6.63
N LYS A 69 -3.39 -13.94 5.43
CA LYS A 69 -3.74 -13.27 4.16
C LYS A 69 -5.12 -12.61 4.19
N ALA A 70 -6.11 -13.26 4.81
CA ALA A 70 -7.49 -12.76 4.91
C ALA A 70 -7.63 -11.41 5.65
N ARG A 71 -6.69 -11.09 6.56
CA ARG A 71 -6.68 -9.83 7.30
C ARG A 71 -5.56 -8.89 6.83
N ASN A 72 -5.00 -9.11 5.65
CA ASN A 72 -3.80 -8.43 5.17
C ASN A 72 -2.65 -8.51 6.20
N GLY A 73 -2.49 -9.67 6.86
CA GLY A 73 -1.46 -9.89 7.87
C GLY A 73 -0.69 -11.18 7.68
N TYR A 74 0.04 -11.58 8.72
CA TYR A 74 0.84 -12.80 8.77
C TYR A 74 0.15 -13.88 9.63
N PRO A 75 0.45 -15.18 9.44
CA PRO A 75 1.37 -15.74 8.45
C PRO A 75 0.83 -15.67 7.02
N ASP A 76 1.71 -15.38 6.07
CA ASP A 76 1.47 -15.46 4.63
C ASP A 76 2.81 -15.71 3.94
N ALA A 77 3.06 -16.97 3.58
CA ALA A 77 4.35 -17.39 3.03
C ALA A 77 4.59 -16.88 1.61
N GLN A 78 3.54 -16.48 0.88
CA GLN A 78 3.66 -16.08 -0.52
C GLN A 78 3.85 -14.58 -0.69
N TYR A 79 3.46 -13.77 0.29
CA TYR A 79 3.44 -12.31 0.17
C TYR A 79 4.76 -11.70 -0.35
N LEU A 80 5.92 -12.07 0.20
CA LEU A 80 7.21 -11.50 -0.23
C LEU A 80 7.62 -11.89 -1.66
N HIS A 81 7.02 -12.94 -2.21
CA HIS A 81 7.23 -13.36 -3.60
C HIS A 81 6.23 -12.75 -4.58
N GLU A 82 5.07 -12.31 -4.08
CA GLU A 82 3.97 -11.72 -4.86
C GLU A 82 4.04 -10.19 -4.96
N VAL A 83 4.74 -9.53 -4.01
CA VAL A 83 4.81 -8.07 -3.86
C VAL A 83 5.92 -7.41 -4.67
#